data_AF-A0A4Q4VF00-F1
#
_entry.id   AF-A0A4Q4VF00-F1
#
_cell.length_a   1.000
_cell.length_b   1.000
_cell.length_c   1.000
_cell.angle_alpha   90.00
_cell.angle_beta   90.00
_cell.angle_gamma   90.00
#
_symmetry.space_group_name_H-M   'P 1'
#
loop_
_entity.id
_entity.type
_entity.pdbx_description
1 polymer ?
#
loop_
_entity_poly.entity_id
_entity_poly.type
_entity_poly.pdbx_seq_one_letter_code
_entity_poly.pdbx_strand_id
1 'polypeptide(L)'
;MSESVPLLPREADSQLWAAMHVIYPYDVELDPEGSRRHQVKARAIQFLSPPSRSTSDRRRFLFGLFYAATHVFAFMNTLIYWGILVPSGHGGFKPPSFPQHPAPDGNASVTYDPDKGLFEEGSIKPFSILNLSLINSVIAAIEIFFLNSIRRPTPVAGHIGGVMLACALYLVWALIGQRLTGHAGIFFLDPDEMNSQMEAVIAACIAFISLSPGVFAFVYGLIAMRETMTAAPRNGRAA
;
A
#
# COMPACT_ATOMS: atom_id res chain seq x y z
N MET A 1 -54.54 17.55 -15.79
CA MET A 1 -54.63 16.87 -14.48
C MET A 1 -53.31 16.15 -14.29
N SER A 2 -52.52 16.62 -13.31
CA SER A 2 -51.16 16.17 -13.05
C SER A 2 -51.21 14.89 -12.21
N GLU A 3 -50.76 13.78 -12.76
CA GLU A 3 -50.55 12.54 -11.99
C GLU A 3 -49.14 12.56 -11.39
N SER A 4 -49.11 12.62 -10.07
CA SER A 4 -47.92 12.58 -9.23
C SER A 4 -47.25 11.21 -9.32
N VAL A 5 -45.98 11.21 -9.74
CA VAL A 5 -45.07 10.06 -9.61
C VAL A 5 -44.95 9.69 -8.13
N PRO A 6 -45.31 8.45 -7.71
CA PRO A 6 -45.11 8.03 -6.33
C PRO A 6 -43.61 7.84 -6.10
N LEU A 7 -43.04 8.67 -5.22
CA LEU A 7 -41.70 8.50 -4.68
C LEU A 7 -41.66 7.22 -3.85
N LEU A 8 -41.09 6.15 -4.41
CA LEU A 8 -40.82 4.92 -3.68
C LEU A 8 -39.83 5.20 -2.54
N PRO A 9 -40.05 4.61 -1.35
CA PRO A 9 -39.18 4.81 -0.19
C PRO A 9 -37.80 4.18 -0.46
N ARG A 10 -36.76 4.95 -0.12
CA ARG A 10 -35.31 4.66 -0.32
C ARG A 10 -34.84 3.30 0.25
N GLU A 11 -35.64 2.67 1.11
CA GLU A 11 -35.37 1.34 1.68
C GLU A 11 -35.79 0.18 0.78
N ALA A 12 -36.69 0.41 -0.17
CA ALA A 12 -37.08 -0.61 -1.15
C ALA A 12 -35.91 -0.96 -2.09
N ASP A 13 -35.01 -0.01 -2.36
CA ASP A 13 -33.88 -0.20 -3.26
C ASP A 13 -32.82 -1.16 -2.70
N SER A 14 -32.58 -1.16 -1.38
CA SER A 14 -31.57 -2.02 -0.76
C SER A 14 -32.05 -3.48 -0.64
N GLN A 15 -33.35 -3.67 -0.37
CA GLN A 15 -33.96 -5.00 -0.31
C GLN A 15 -34.17 -5.60 -1.70
N LEU A 16 -34.55 -4.78 -2.69
CA LEU A 16 -34.63 -5.20 -4.09
C LEU A 16 -33.24 -5.53 -4.64
N TRP A 17 -32.22 -4.74 -4.28
CA TRP A 17 -30.82 -5.06 -4.56
C TRP A 17 -30.46 -6.41 -3.94
N ALA A 18 -30.63 -6.61 -2.63
CA ALA A 18 -30.32 -7.89 -1.98
C ALA A 18 -31.07 -9.09 -2.58
N ALA A 19 -32.36 -8.94 -2.89
CA ALA A 19 -33.18 -9.99 -3.51
C ALA A 19 -32.72 -10.32 -4.94
N MET A 20 -32.37 -9.31 -5.74
CA MET A 20 -31.82 -9.51 -7.09
C MET A 20 -30.48 -10.26 -7.06
N HIS A 21 -29.67 -10.09 -6.01
CA HIS A 21 -28.36 -10.75 -5.86
C HIS A 21 -28.44 -12.22 -5.43
N VAL A 22 -29.59 -12.67 -4.90
CA VAL A 22 -29.80 -14.06 -4.48
C VAL A 22 -30.46 -14.88 -5.60
N ILE A 23 -31.31 -14.26 -6.43
CA ILE A 23 -32.15 -14.97 -7.41
C ILE A 23 -31.46 -15.17 -8.77
N TYR A 24 -30.53 -14.30 -9.18
CA TYR A 24 -29.84 -14.40 -10.48
C TYR A 24 -28.32 -14.50 -10.33
N PRO A 25 -27.77 -15.72 -10.11
CA PRO A 25 -26.32 -15.95 -10.08
C PRO A 25 -25.68 -16.15 -11.47
N TYR A 26 -26.39 -15.88 -12.58
CA TYR A 26 -25.92 -16.17 -13.94
C TYR A 26 -25.38 -14.94 -14.66
N ASP A 27 -24.26 -15.15 -15.37
CA ASP A 27 -23.67 -14.20 -16.30
C ASP A 27 -24.72 -13.78 -17.35
N VAL A 28 -25.00 -12.48 -17.46
CA VAL A 28 -25.81 -11.93 -18.54
C VAL A 28 -24.96 -11.99 -19.81
N GLU A 29 -25.08 -13.08 -20.55
CA GLU A 29 -24.44 -13.24 -21.85
C GLU A 29 -25.01 -12.18 -22.81
N LEU A 30 -24.14 -11.33 -23.37
CA LEU A 30 -24.56 -10.30 -24.32
C LEU A 30 -25.03 -10.99 -25.60
N ASP A 31 -26.35 -11.02 -25.81
CA ASP A 31 -26.95 -11.40 -27.08
C ASP A 31 -26.54 -10.37 -28.17
N PRO A 32 -25.71 -10.76 -29.16
CA PRO A 32 -25.21 -9.85 -30.19
C PRO A 32 -26.31 -9.38 -31.15
N GLU A 33 -27.47 -10.05 -31.18
CA GLU A 33 -28.62 -9.72 -32.02
C GLU A 33 -29.65 -8.82 -31.27
N GLY A 34 -29.43 -8.54 -29.98
CA GLY A 34 -30.35 -7.81 -29.13
C GLY A 34 -30.48 -6.31 -29.43
N SER A 35 -31.70 -5.78 -29.33
CA SER A 35 -32.02 -4.35 -29.49
C SER A 35 -31.11 -3.44 -28.67
N ARG A 36 -30.77 -2.26 -29.20
CA ARG A 36 -29.86 -1.25 -28.59
C ARG A 36 -30.20 -0.93 -27.12
N ARG A 37 -31.49 -0.98 -26.76
CA ARG A 37 -31.99 -0.75 -25.39
C ARG A 37 -31.64 -1.90 -24.44
N HIS A 38 -31.63 -3.14 -24.92
CA HIS A 38 -31.18 -4.32 -24.17
C HIS A 38 -29.66 -4.28 -23.91
N GLN A 39 -28.86 -3.82 -24.88
CA GLN A 39 -27.41 -3.69 -24.69
C GLN A 39 -27.04 -2.64 -23.63
N VAL A 40 -27.75 -1.50 -23.62
CA VAL A 40 -27.55 -0.46 -22.60
C VAL A 40 -27.99 -0.95 -21.22
N LYS A 41 -29.11 -1.67 -21.14
CA LYS A 41 -29.58 -2.27 -19.89
C LYS A 41 -28.62 -3.35 -19.38
N ALA A 42 -28.10 -4.19 -20.27
CA ALA A 42 -27.09 -5.20 -19.94
C ALA A 42 -25.79 -4.58 -19.43
N ARG A 43 -25.31 -3.49 -20.04
CA ARG A 43 -24.14 -2.74 -19.53
C ARG A 43 -24.39 -2.08 -18.18
N ALA A 44 -25.58 -1.50 -17.97
CA ALA A 44 -25.95 -0.90 -16.69
C ALA A 44 -26.02 -1.96 -15.59
N ILE A 45 -26.59 -3.13 -15.89
CA ILE A 45 -26.64 -4.27 -14.97
C ILE A 45 -25.24 -4.81 -14.72
N GLN A 46 -24.37 -4.92 -15.73
CA GLN A 46 -22.99 -5.39 -15.59
C GLN A 46 -22.11 -4.42 -14.76
N PHE A 47 -22.38 -3.12 -14.84
CA PHE A 47 -21.73 -2.11 -14.01
C PHE A 47 -22.19 -2.16 -12.55
N LEU A 48 -23.46 -2.52 -12.31
CA LEU A 48 -24.09 -2.58 -10.99
C LEU A 48 -23.96 -3.95 -10.32
N SER A 49 -23.76 -5.02 -11.09
CA SER A 49 -23.50 -6.35 -10.58
C SER A 49 -22.03 -6.46 -10.11
N PRO A 50 -21.75 -7.26 -9.06
CA PRO A 50 -20.38 -7.62 -8.71
C PRO A 50 -19.64 -8.13 -9.95
N PRO A 51 -18.32 -7.90 -10.07
CA PRO A 51 -17.56 -8.39 -11.20
C PRO A 51 -17.75 -9.91 -11.28
N SER A 52 -18.56 -10.33 -12.24
CA SER A 52 -18.73 -11.73 -12.55
C SER A 52 -17.39 -12.27 -13.03
N ARG A 53 -17.19 -13.55 -12.79
CA ARG A 53 -15.88 -14.21 -12.68
C ARG A 53 -15.21 -14.43 -14.04
N SER A 54 -15.14 -13.41 -14.88
CA SER A 54 -14.41 -13.36 -16.15
C SER A 54 -13.47 -12.14 -16.21
N THR A 55 -12.80 -11.81 -15.10
CA THR A 55 -11.68 -10.86 -15.16
C THR A 55 -10.59 -11.47 -16.03
N SER A 56 -10.38 -10.92 -17.23
CA SER A 56 -9.22 -11.18 -18.09
C SER A 56 -7.98 -11.45 -17.24
N ASP A 57 -7.25 -12.54 -17.53
CA ASP A 57 -6.08 -12.97 -16.77
C ASP A 57 -5.07 -11.83 -16.54
N ARG A 58 -4.96 -10.91 -17.51
CA ARG A 58 -4.12 -9.72 -17.39
C ARG A 58 -4.58 -8.75 -16.31
N ARG A 59 -5.89 -8.50 -16.17
CA ARG A 59 -6.43 -7.61 -15.11
C ARG A 59 -6.23 -8.22 -13.74
N ARG A 60 -6.45 -9.54 -13.62
CA ARG A 60 -6.20 -10.28 -12.38
C ARG A 60 -4.73 -10.23 -11.98
N PHE A 61 -3.82 -10.42 -12.94
CA PHE A 61 -2.39 -10.29 -12.72
C PHE A 61 -2.01 -8.86 -12.30
N LEU A 62 -2.47 -7.83 -13.01
CA LEU A 62 -2.14 -6.43 -12.70
C LEU A 62 -2.67 -6.02 -11.32
N PHE A 63 -3.87 -6.46 -10.95
CA PHE A 63 -4.40 -6.23 -9.61
C PHE A 63 -3.57 -6.93 -8.54
N GLY A 64 -3.21 -8.19 -8.76
CA GLY A 64 -2.31 -8.94 -7.87
C GLY A 64 -0.94 -8.28 -7.73
N LEU A 65 -0.39 -7.77 -8.84
CA LEU A 65 0.87 -7.05 -8.85
C LEU A 65 0.78 -5.71 -8.11
N PHE A 66 -0.27 -4.94 -8.34
CA PHE A 66 -0.53 -3.70 -7.62
C PHE A 66 -0.64 -3.96 -6.12
N TYR A 67 -1.44 -4.96 -5.72
CA TYR A 67 -1.59 -5.37 -4.33
C TYR A 67 -0.26 -5.79 -3.70
N ALA A 68 0.53 -6.61 -4.39
CA ALA A 68 1.84 -7.02 -3.92
C ALA A 68 2.79 -5.82 -3.77
N ALA A 69 2.82 -4.91 -4.76
CA ALA A 69 3.66 -3.73 -4.72
C ALA A 69 3.29 -2.83 -3.53
N THR A 70 2.02 -2.48 -3.34
CA THR A 70 1.60 -1.58 -2.25
C THR A 70 1.96 -2.14 -0.87
N HIS A 71 1.77 -3.44 -0.66
CA HIS A 71 2.10 -4.10 0.61
C HIS A 71 3.62 -4.18 0.82
N VAL A 72 4.38 -4.54 -0.21
CA VAL A 72 5.84 -4.56 -0.14
C VAL A 72 6.39 -3.16 0.16
N PHE A 73 5.89 -2.11 -0.49
CA PHE A 73 6.30 -0.73 -0.23
C PHE A 73 5.96 -0.30 1.21
N ALA A 74 4.79 -0.66 1.74
CA ALA A 74 4.41 -0.33 3.10
C ALA A 74 5.40 -0.94 4.12
N PHE A 75 5.72 -2.23 3.98
CA PHE A 75 6.68 -2.89 4.87
C PHE A 75 8.12 -2.44 4.64
N MET A 76 8.54 -2.23 3.39
CA MET A 76 9.87 -1.68 3.08
C MET A 76 10.06 -0.31 3.72
N ASN A 77 9.07 0.57 3.65
CA ASN A 77 9.14 1.89 4.26
C ASN A 77 9.32 1.80 5.79
N THR A 78 8.55 0.93 6.45
CA THR A 78 8.71 0.67 7.89
C THR A 78 10.09 0.10 8.22
N LEU A 79 10.56 -0.90 7.47
CA LEU A 79 11.85 -1.55 7.69
C LEU A 79 13.03 -0.60 7.47
N ILE A 80 12.99 0.22 6.43
CA ILE A 80 14.03 1.21 6.15
C ILE A 80 14.03 2.26 7.24
N TYR A 81 12.87 2.83 7.58
CA TYR A 81 12.80 3.87 8.60
C TYR A 81 13.24 3.36 9.98
N TRP A 82 12.60 2.30 10.50
CA TRP A 82 12.87 1.80 11.85
C TRP A 82 14.13 0.95 11.95
N GLY A 83 14.51 0.24 10.89
CA GLY A 83 15.67 -0.65 10.88
C GLY A 83 16.97 0.01 10.45
N ILE A 84 16.91 1.10 9.66
CA ILE A 84 18.11 1.77 9.13
C ILE A 84 18.19 3.22 9.61
N LEU A 85 17.15 4.05 9.39
CA LEU A 85 17.23 5.48 9.71
C LEU A 85 17.25 5.76 11.21
N VAL A 86 16.39 5.11 11.99
CA VAL A 86 16.35 5.31 13.45
C VAL A 86 17.66 4.90 14.12
N PRO A 87 18.26 3.70 13.86
CA PRO A 87 19.53 3.33 14.46
C PRO A 87 20.73 4.15 13.98
N SER A 88 20.67 4.70 12.75
CA SER A 88 21.73 5.55 12.21
C SER A 88 21.64 7.01 12.66
N GLY A 89 20.68 7.37 13.53
CA GLY A 89 20.51 8.74 14.04
C GLY A 89 19.74 9.69 13.11
N HIS A 90 19.40 9.26 11.89
CA HIS A 90 18.64 10.04 10.91
C HIS A 90 17.12 9.93 11.12
N GLY A 91 16.67 9.08 12.04
CA GLY A 91 15.26 8.92 12.39
C GLY A 91 14.71 10.05 13.27
N GLY A 92 15.55 11.01 13.68
CA GLY A 92 15.19 12.11 14.58
C GLY A 92 15.05 11.70 16.06
N PHE A 93 15.35 10.45 16.37
CA PHE A 93 15.62 9.99 17.73
C PHE A 93 17.11 10.24 18.04
N LYS A 94 17.44 11.40 18.61
CA LYS A 94 18.80 11.63 19.09
C LYS A 94 19.01 10.74 20.33
N PRO A 95 20.02 9.85 20.37
CA PRO A 95 20.40 9.19 21.61
C PRO A 95 20.81 10.25 22.65
N PRO A 96 20.53 10.04 23.95
CA PRO A 96 20.79 11.05 24.97
C PRO A 96 22.26 11.48 24.91
N SER A 97 22.48 12.78 24.73
CA SER A 97 23.81 13.36 24.79
C SER A 97 24.23 13.38 26.26
N PHE A 98 25.34 12.73 26.61
CA PHE A 98 25.90 12.85 27.96
C PHE A 98 26.28 14.32 28.21
N PRO A 99 25.96 14.89 29.39
CA PRO A 99 26.00 16.33 29.59
C PRO A 99 27.43 16.88 29.49
N GLN A 100 27.65 17.77 28.53
CA GLN A 100 28.73 18.76 28.56
C GLN A 100 28.13 20.11 28.99
N HIS A 101 28.79 20.78 29.93
CA HIS A 101 28.32 21.98 30.64
C HIS A 101 27.93 23.16 29.73
N PRO A 102 27.00 24.04 30.15
CA PRO A 102 26.35 25.02 29.26
C PRO A 102 27.08 26.36 29.16
N ALA A 103 26.80 27.11 28.08
CA ALA A 103 26.96 28.57 28.00
C ALA A 103 25.62 29.20 27.57
N PRO A 104 25.26 30.42 28.02
CA PRO A 104 23.88 30.92 27.99
C PRO A 104 23.56 31.89 26.83
N ASP A 105 22.26 32.10 26.67
CA ASP A 105 21.53 33.19 25.97
C ASP A 105 21.50 33.13 24.43
N GLY A 106 20.37 33.25 23.71
CA GLY A 106 18.98 33.52 24.05
C GLY A 106 18.29 34.20 22.86
N ASN A 107 17.19 33.64 22.33
CA ASN A 107 16.12 34.33 21.57
C ASN A 107 15.18 33.33 20.87
N ALA A 108 13.89 33.37 21.23
CA ALA A 108 12.84 32.57 20.62
C ALA A 108 12.51 33.08 19.21
N SER A 109 13.19 32.52 18.21
CA SER A 109 12.61 32.34 16.88
C SER A 109 12.24 30.85 16.75
N VAL A 110 11.34 30.50 15.82
CA VAL A 110 11.04 29.09 15.51
C VAL A 110 12.27 28.51 14.81
N THR A 111 13.29 28.26 15.61
CA THR A 111 14.59 27.72 15.19
C THR A 111 14.52 26.24 15.48
N TYR A 112 14.66 25.46 14.41
CA TYR A 112 14.99 24.04 14.49
C TYR A 112 16.16 23.89 15.48
N ASP A 113 15.89 23.23 16.61
CA ASP A 113 16.88 23.05 17.66
C ASP A 113 17.48 21.65 17.50
N PRO A 114 18.73 21.54 17.00
CA PRO A 114 19.37 20.27 16.67
C PRO A 114 19.65 19.38 17.90
N ASP A 115 19.32 19.86 19.10
CA ASP A 115 19.49 19.16 20.36
C ASP A 115 18.18 18.56 20.92
N LYS A 116 17.02 18.83 20.29
CA LYS A 116 15.73 18.32 20.76
C LYS A 116 15.31 17.00 20.10
N GLY A 117 14.89 16.04 20.91
CA GLY A 117 14.41 14.73 20.45
C GLY A 117 13.05 14.77 19.72
N LEU A 118 12.71 13.71 18.99
CA LEU A 118 11.50 13.59 18.15
C LEU A 118 10.16 13.94 18.83
N PHE A 119 10.09 13.79 20.16
CA PHE A 119 8.89 14.07 20.97
C PHE A 119 8.98 15.38 21.75
N GLU A 120 10.14 16.04 21.73
CA GLU A 120 10.37 17.33 22.38
C GLU A 120 10.04 18.49 21.43
N GLU A 121 10.14 18.25 20.13
CA GLU A 121 9.60 19.13 19.10
C GLU A 121 8.12 18.77 18.87
N GLY A 122 7.26 19.79 18.79
CA GLY A 122 5.80 19.67 18.95
C GLY A 122 5.12 18.46 18.27
N SER A 123 4.00 18.01 18.83
CA SER A 123 3.30 16.74 18.53
C SER A 123 3.01 16.42 17.06
N ILE A 124 3.07 17.39 16.15
CA ILE A 124 2.85 17.23 14.70
C ILE A 124 3.97 16.43 14.03
N LYS A 125 5.23 16.65 14.43
CA LYS A 125 6.41 15.98 13.86
C LYS A 125 6.40 14.46 14.13
N PRO A 126 6.29 13.99 15.39
CA PRO A 126 6.22 12.56 15.67
C PRO A 126 4.95 11.93 15.09
N PHE A 127 3.81 12.64 15.11
CA PHE A 127 2.58 12.15 14.49
C PHE A 127 2.74 11.88 12.99
N SER A 128 3.33 12.82 12.25
CA SER A 128 3.56 12.68 10.80
C SER A 128 4.50 11.53 10.49
N ILE A 129 5.57 11.37 11.29
CA ILE A 129 6.55 10.31 11.13
C ILE A 129 5.94 8.93 11.41
N LEU A 130 5.19 8.79 12.51
CA LEU A 130 4.51 7.53 12.85
C LEU A 130 3.47 7.17 11.78
N ASN A 131 2.73 8.15 11.28
CA ASN A 131 1.74 7.91 10.25
C ASN A 131 2.40 7.43 8.95
N LEU A 132 3.45 8.12 8.50
CA LEU A 132 4.14 7.80 7.27
C LEU A 132 4.87 6.44 7.35
N SER A 133 5.57 6.17 8.46
CA SER A 133 6.47 5.02 8.59
C SER A 133 5.82 3.77 9.19
N LEU A 134 4.80 3.88 10.05
CA LEU A 134 4.27 2.76 10.83
C LEU A 134 2.81 2.45 10.51
N ILE A 135 1.94 3.46 10.39
CA ILE A 135 0.50 3.22 10.22
C ILE A 135 0.22 2.46 8.92
N ASN A 136 0.93 2.77 7.83
CA ASN A 136 0.77 2.08 6.55
C ASN A 136 1.04 0.56 6.63
N SER A 137 2.07 0.13 7.36
CA SER A 137 2.36 -1.31 7.50
C SER A 137 1.41 -2.01 8.47
N VAL A 138 0.90 -1.31 9.48
CA VAL A 138 -0.17 -1.82 10.36
C VAL A 138 -1.45 -2.05 9.56
N ILE A 139 -1.85 -1.08 8.72
CA ILE A 139 -3.01 -1.22 7.83
C ILE A 139 -2.80 -2.40 6.88
N ALA A 140 -1.62 -2.50 6.24
CA ALA A 140 -1.29 -3.62 5.34
C ALA A 140 -1.34 -4.98 6.06
N ALA A 141 -0.87 -5.07 7.31
CA ALA A 141 -0.95 -6.28 8.11
C ALA A 141 -2.41 -6.66 8.43
N ILE A 142 -3.22 -5.68 8.89
CA ILE A 142 -4.65 -5.89 9.14
C ILE A 142 -5.35 -6.35 7.86
N GLU A 143 -5.01 -5.76 6.72
CA GLU A 143 -5.57 -6.13 5.43
C GLU A 143 -5.24 -7.58 5.05
N ILE A 144 -3.98 -7.99 5.18
CA ILE A 144 -3.55 -9.38 4.91
C ILE A 144 -4.29 -10.38 5.79
N PHE A 145 -4.45 -10.08 7.09
CA PHE A 145 -5.02 -11.01 8.06
C PHE A 145 -6.54 -11.07 8.07
N PHE A 146 -7.22 -9.93 7.92
CA PHE A 146 -8.65 -9.82 8.24
C PHE A 146 -9.52 -9.36 7.08
N LEU A 147 -9.05 -8.39 6.27
CA LEU A 147 -9.94 -7.69 5.33
C LEU A 147 -9.90 -8.27 3.91
N ASN A 148 -8.80 -8.94 3.54
CA ASN A 148 -8.59 -9.35 2.16
C ASN A 148 -8.48 -10.88 2.01
N SER A 149 -9.19 -11.42 1.02
CA SER A 149 -9.13 -12.82 0.59
C SER A 149 -8.32 -12.98 -0.71
N ILE A 150 -7.38 -12.08 -0.99
CA ILE A 150 -6.43 -12.28 -2.08
C ILE A 150 -5.58 -13.52 -1.80
N ARG A 151 -5.65 -14.46 -2.76
CA ARG A 151 -4.83 -15.67 -2.79
C ARG A 151 -3.39 -15.33 -3.15
N ARG A 152 -2.48 -16.27 -2.87
CA ARG A 152 -1.06 -16.17 -3.23
C ARG A 152 -0.86 -15.66 -4.67
N PRO A 153 0.04 -14.67 -4.87
CA PRO A 153 0.35 -14.16 -6.20
C PRO A 153 0.90 -15.26 -7.13
N THR A 154 0.25 -15.47 -8.28
CA THR A 154 0.66 -16.42 -9.32
C THR A 154 0.64 -15.73 -10.70
N PRO A 155 1.69 -15.82 -11.52
CA PRO A 155 2.98 -16.47 -11.26
C PRO A 155 3.88 -15.65 -10.32
N VAL A 156 4.62 -16.33 -9.44
CA VAL A 156 5.47 -15.70 -8.40
C VAL A 156 6.58 -14.85 -9.04
N ALA A 157 7.30 -15.40 -10.02
CA ALA A 157 8.39 -14.71 -10.70
C ALA A 157 7.94 -13.40 -11.36
N GLY A 158 6.74 -13.38 -11.94
CA GLY A 158 6.16 -12.19 -12.54
C GLY A 158 5.86 -11.09 -11.52
N HIS A 159 5.44 -11.46 -10.30
CA HIS A 159 5.21 -10.50 -9.23
C HIS A 159 6.52 -9.98 -8.64
N ILE A 160 7.53 -10.83 -8.45
CA ILE A 160 8.87 -10.40 -8.00
C ILE A 160 9.46 -9.40 -8.99
N GLY A 161 9.50 -9.75 -10.28
CA GLY A 161 10.01 -8.86 -11.32
C GLY A 161 9.23 -7.55 -11.42
N GLY A 162 7.90 -7.61 -11.31
CA GLY A 162 7.06 -6.42 -11.32
C GLY A 162 7.26 -5.50 -10.10
N VAL A 163 7.48 -6.07 -8.90
CA VAL A 163 7.79 -5.29 -7.70
C VAL A 163 9.17 -4.65 -7.80
N MET A 164 10.19 -5.38 -8.28
CA MET A 164 11.52 -4.82 -8.52
C MET A 164 11.47 -3.67 -9.53
N LEU A 165 10.69 -3.83 -10.62
CA LEU A 165 10.45 -2.77 -11.59
C LEU A 165 9.76 -1.55 -10.94
N ALA A 166 8.76 -1.79 -10.08
CA ALA A 166 8.09 -0.71 -9.35
C ALA A 166 9.06 0.03 -8.40
N CYS A 167 9.97 -0.67 -7.72
CA CYS A 167 11.04 -0.06 -6.92
C CYS A 167 11.99 0.78 -7.78
N ALA A 168 12.41 0.29 -8.94
CA ALA A 168 13.24 1.05 -9.87
C ALA A 168 12.52 2.32 -10.37
N LEU A 169 11.24 2.20 -10.75
CA LEU A 169 10.43 3.34 -11.16
C LEU A 169 10.23 4.35 -10.03
N TYR A 170 10.09 3.88 -8.78
CA TYR A 170 10.01 4.75 -7.61
C TYR A 170 11.30 5.54 -7.39
N LEU A 171 12.47 4.94 -7.60
CA LEU A 171 13.76 5.66 -7.55
C LEU A 171 13.86 6.72 -8.66
N VAL A 172 13.44 6.39 -9.88
CA VAL A 172 13.36 7.36 -10.99
C VAL A 172 12.42 8.51 -10.62
N TRP A 173 11.27 8.21 -10.03
CA TRP A 173 10.31 9.21 -9.56
C TRP A 173 10.91 10.09 -8.45
N ALA A 174 11.62 9.51 -7.50
CA ALA A 174 12.29 10.24 -6.42
C ALA A 174 13.39 11.17 -6.96
N LEU A 175 14.14 10.73 -7.98
CA LEU A 175 15.14 11.55 -8.66
C LEU A 175 14.51 12.74 -9.38
N ILE A 176 13.39 12.53 -10.07
CA ILE A 176 12.63 13.64 -10.69
C ILE A 176 12.17 14.62 -9.62
N GLY A 177 11.63 14.12 -8.49
CA GLY A 177 11.24 14.92 -7.35
C GLY A 177 12.38 15.79 -6.84
N GLN A 178 13.55 15.20 -6.60
CA GLN A 178 14.76 15.91 -6.15
C GLN A 178 15.17 17.01 -7.12
N ARG A 179 15.11 16.76 -8.44
CA ARG A 179 15.44 17.77 -9.45
C ARG A 179 14.48 18.95 -9.47
N LEU A 180 13.21 18.74 -9.09
CA LEU A 180 12.18 19.78 -9.07
C LEU A 180 12.15 20.57 -7.76
N THR A 181 12.35 19.91 -6.62
CA THR A 181 12.25 20.52 -5.28
C THR A 181 13.59 20.94 -4.69
N GLY A 182 14.70 20.47 -5.28
CA GLY A 182 16.05 20.64 -4.73
C GLY A 182 16.30 19.83 -3.45
N HIS A 183 15.35 19.00 -3.02
CA HIS A 183 15.45 18.22 -1.77
C HIS A 183 15.29 16.73 -2.07
N ALA A 184 16.22 15.91 -1.57
CA ALA A 184 16.14 14.46 -1.70
C ALA A 184 15.05 13.89 -0.79
N GLY A 185 13.97 13.35 -1.38
CA GLY A 185 12.91 12.67 -0.62
C GLY A 185 13.35 11.33 -0.01
N ILE A 186 14.51 10.81 -0.41
CA ILE A 186 15.12 9.58 0.08
C ILE A 186 16.56 9.93 0.47
N PHE A 187 16.95 9.63 1.71
CA PHE A 187 18.24 10.07 2.28
C PHE A 187 19.45 9.65 1.41
N PHE A 188 19.42 8.44 0.85
CA PHE A 188 20.53 7.94 0.03
C PHE A 188 20.53 8.42 -1.42
N LEU A 189 19.59 9.29 -1.82
CA LEU A 189 19.63 9.96 -3.12
C LEU A 189 20.44 11.26 -3.06
N ASP A 190 20.79 11.74 -1.87
CA ASP A 190 21.58 12.93 -1.68
C ASP A 190 23.07 12.58 -1.65
N PRO A 191 23.88 13.03 -2.62
CA PRO A 191 25.32 12.78 -2.60
C PRO A 191 25.99 13.42 -1.37
N ASP A 192 25.46 14.52 -0.84
CA ASP A 192 26.08 15.22 0.29
C ASP A 192 25.94 14.42 1.59
N GLU A 193 24.78 13.77 1.78
CA GLU A 193 24.54 12.87 2.92
C GLU A 193 25.35 11.55 2.80
N MET A 194 25.83 11.24 1.61
CA MET A 194 26.62 10.04 1.30
C MET A 194 28.10 10.33 1.08
N ASN A 195 28.62 11.35 1.77
CA ASN A 195 30.04 11.72 1.77
C ASN A 195 30.57 12.04 0.35
N SER A 196 29.72 12.61 -0.50
CA SER A 196 29.97 12.94 -1.91
C SER A 196 30.35 11.73 -2.79
N GLN A 197 30.03 10.50 -2.36
CA GLN A 197 30.34 9.28 -3.10
C GLN A 197 29.15 8.82 -3.94
N MET A 198 29.20 9.11 -5.25
CA MET A 198 28.24 8.59 -6.23
C MET A 198 28.16 7.05 -6.22
N GLU A 199 29.27 6.36 -5.94
CA GLU A 199 29.29 4.89 -5.83
C GLU A 199 28.41 4.39 -4.69
N ALA A 200 28.41 5.09 -3.55
CA ALA A 200 27.57 4.75 -2.42
C ALA A 200 26.09 4.93 -2.79
N VAL A 201 25.73 6.03 -3.47
CA VAL A 201 24.35 6.30 -3.94
C VAL A 201 23.84 5.17 -4.82
N ILE A 202 24.68 4.72 -5.76
CA ILE A 202 24.38 3.60 -6.65
C ILE A 202 24.22 2.31 -5.86
N ALA A 203 25.12 2.03 -4.91
CA ALA A 203 25.04 0.83 -4.06
C ALA A 203 23.76 0.82 -3.22
N ALA A 204 23.35 1.97 -2.67
CA ALA A 204 22.11 2.10 -1.91
C ALA A 204 20.86 1.89 -2.79
N CYS A 205 20.87 2.39 -4.03
CA CYS A 205 19.81 2.13 -5.00
C CYS A 205 19.69 0.63 -5.32
N ILE A 206 20.82 -0.05 -5.53
CA ILE A 206 20.86 -1.51 -5.77
C ILE A 206 20.36 -2.26 -4.54
N ALA A 207 20.79 -1.85 -3.34
CA ALA A 207 20.33 -2.45 -2.08
C ALA A 207 18.83 -2.28 -1.88
N PHE A 208 18.28 -1.10 -2.19
CA PHE A 208 16.84 -0.84 -2.13
C PHE A 208 16.04 -1.77 -3.06
N ILE A 209 16.47 -1.92 -4.32
CA ILE A 209 15.82 -2.82 -5.27
C ILE A 209 15.95 -4.28 -4.81
N SER A 210 17.13 -4.67 -4.31
CA SER A 210 17.45 -6.03 -3.84
C SER A 210 16.77 -6.41 -2.53
N LEU A 211 16.34 -5.43 -1.74
CA LEU A 211 15.52 -5.64 -0.54
C LEU A 211 14.08 -6.07 -0.91
N SER A 212 13.58 -5.63 -2.08
CA SER A 212 12.17 -5.83 -2.45
C SER A 212 11.75 -7.30 -2.59
N PRO A 213 12.55 -8.24 -3.15
CA PRO A 213 12.21 -9.67 -3.17
C PRO A 213 12.16 -10.28 -1.76
N GLY A 214 13.02 -9.83 -0.84
CA GLY A 214 13.02 -10.29 0.56
C GLY A 214 11.72 -9.91 1.28
N VAL A 215 11.30 -8.65 1.13
CA VAL A 215 10.03 -8.19 1.70
C VAL A 215 8.82 -8.80 0.98
N PHE A 216 8.92 -9.04 -0.33
CA PHE A 216 7.90 -9.79 -1.06
C PHE A 216 7.75 -11.21 -0.51
N ALA A 217 8.86 -11.91 -0.23
CA ALA A 217 8.82 -13.24 0.38
C ALA A 217 8.17 -13.21 1.77
N PHE A 218 8.44 -12.17 2.56
CA PHE A 218 7.77 -11.96 3.85
C PHE A 218 6.25 -11.80 3.69
N VAL A 219 5.80 -10.89 2.81
CA VAL A 219 4.36 -10.69 2.51
C VAL A 219 3.71 -11.98 2.00
N TYR A 220 4.39 -12.69 1.10
CA TYR A 220 3.95 -13.98 0.59
C TYR A 220 3.77 -15.01 1.71
N GLY A 221 4.70 -15.03 2.68
CA GLY A 221 4.63 -15.87 3.87
C GLY A 221 3.44 -15.54 4.78
N LEU A 222 3.16 -14.25 5.01
CA LEU A 222 1.98 -13.83 5.79
C LEU A 222 0.67 -14.28 5.13
N ILE A 223 0.56 -14.08 3.82
CA ILE A 223 -0.59 -14.52 3.00
C ILE A 223 -0.76 -16.04 3.11
N ALA A 224 0.34 -16.79 3.03
CA ALA A 224 0.35 -18.25 3.15
C ALA A 224 -0.09 -18.72 4.54
N MET A 225 0.42 -18.08 5.60
CA MET A 225 0.04 -18.38 6.99
C MET A 225 -1.46 -18.14 7.22
N ARG A 226 -1.99 -17.00 6.77
CA ARG A 226 -3.42 -16.70 6.87
C ARG A 226 -4.27 -17.69 6.09
N GLU A 227 -3.86 -18.11 4.89
CA GLU A 227 -4.53 -19.19 4.15
C GLU A 227 -4.54 -20.52 4.91
N THR A 228 -3.46 -20.87 5.62
CA THR A 228 -3.44 -22.10 6.44
C THR A 228 -4.32 -22.01 7.69
N MET A 229 -4.41 -20.84 8.32
CA MET A 229 -5.26 -20.61 9.50
C MET A 229 -6.76 -20.59 9.14
N THR A 230 -7.09 -20.14 7.94
CA THR A 230 -8.48 -20.04 7.44
C THR A 230 -8.92 -21.26 6.65
N ALA A 231 -8.02 -22.22 6.40
CA ALA A 231 -8.37 -23.48 5.79
C ALA A 231 -9.31 -24.25 6.72
N ALA A 232 -10.51 -24.60 6.22
CA ALA A 232 -11.43 -25.43 6.97
C ALA A 232 -10.74 -26.76 7.35
N PRO A 233 -10.98 -27.30 8.56
CA PRO A 233 -10.54 -28.64 8.91
C PRO A 233 -11.04 -29.58 7.82
N ARG A 234 -10.10 -30.26 7.16
CA ARG A 234 -10.43 -31.25 6.14
C ARG A 234 -11.09 -32.42 6.84
N ASN A 235 -12.41 -32.36 6.99
CA ASN A 235 -13.20 -33.48 7.51
C ASN A 235 -13.04 -34.67 6.56
N GLY A 236 -12.46 -35.76 7.08
CA GLY A 236 -12.31 -37.06 6.43
C GLY A 236 -10.85 -37.56 6.49
N ARG A 237 -10.53 -38.72 7.05
CA ARG A 237 -11.29 -39.97 7.19
C ARG A 237 -10.76 -40.76 8.39
N ALA A 238 -11.67 -41.56 8.95
CA ALA A 238 -11.35 -42.75 9.71
C ALA A 238 -10.20 -43.54 9.08
N ALA A 239 -9.24 -43.90 9.91
CA ALA A 239 -8.42 -45.10 9.77
C ALA A 239 -8.50 -45.80 11.12
#